data_AF-A0A3N1NIK1-F1
#
_entry.id   AF-A0A3N1NIK1-F1
#
_cell.length_a   1.000
_cell.length_b   1.000
_cell.length_c   1.000
_cell.angle_alpha   90.00
_cell.angle_beta   90.00
_cell.angle_gamma   90.00
#
_symmetry.space_group_name_H-M   'P 1'
#
loop_
_entity.id
_entity.type
_entity.pdbx_description
1 polymer ?
#
loop_
_entity_poly.entity_id
_entity_poly.type
_entity_poly.pdbx_seq_one_letter_code
_entity_poly.pdbx_strand_id
1 'polypeptide(L)'
;MTVKGLNYIKSDYHPSLTDSNTNVNYSHALLTQILISINMQLFVNRAPGYLAMYVCVCKGITDHQIKDAIYAGATTVGKLRKALGVASQCGKCTCLTRELIDETLPQAEYVEAQPLHYAVA
;
A
#
# COMPACT_ATOMS: atom_id res chain seq x y z
N MET A 1 -2.54 4.92 -33.36
CA MET A 1 -3.03 6.02 -32.50
C MET A 1 -2.34 5.94 -31.15
N THR A 2 -1.41 6.85 -30.91
CA THR A 2 -0.63 6.94 -29.67
C THR A 2 -1.39 7.81 -28.68
N VAL A 3 -1.93 7.24 -27.61
CA VAL A 3 -2.45 8.06 -26.50
C VAL A 3 -1.29 8.38 -25.56
N LYS A 4 -0.75 9.59 -25.74
CA LYS A 4 0.12 10.26 -24.77
C LYS A 4 -0.72 10.75 -23.59
N GLY A 5 -0.22 10.49 -22.38
CA GLY A 5 -0.33 11.41 -21.25
C GLY A 5 -1.62 11.41 -20.46
N LEU A 6 -1.65 10.64 -19.38
CA LEU A 6 -2.27 11.08 -18.14
C LEU A 6 -1.16 11.10 -17.09
N ASN A 7 -0.73 12.31 -16.76
CA ASN A 7 0.16 12.60 -15.64
C ASN A 7 -0.56 12.20 -14.35
N TYR A 8 -0.32 10.99 -13.85
CA TYR A 8 -0.58 10.69 -12.46
C TYR A 8 0.56 11.31 -11.64
N ILE A 9 0.17 12.21 -10.75
CA ILE A 9 1.06 12.89 -9.82
C ILE A 9 1.68 11.81 -8.94
N LYS A 10 2.94 11.47 -9.19
CA LYS A 10 3.75 10.63 -8.31
C LYS A 10 3.99 11.46 -7.04
N SER A 11 3.13 11.29 -6.03
CA SER A 11 3.39 11.90 -4.72
C SER A 11 4.45 11.05 -4.05
N ASP A 12 5.68 11.54 -4.11
CA ASP A 12 6.83 11.03 -3.40
C ASP A 12 6.51 10.96 -1.89
N TYR A 13 6.12 9.78 -1.40
CA TYR A 13 6.06 9.54 0.03
C TYR A 13 7.47 9.19 0.50
N HIS A 14 8.17 10.22 0.96
CA HIS A 14 9.45 10.11 1.64
C HIS A 14 9.27 10.69 3.05
N PRO A 15 9.29 9.88 4.12
CA PRO A 15 9.20 10.42 5.48
C PRO A 15 10.57 10.98 5.91
N SER A 16 10.74 12.30 5.83
CA SER A 16 11.84 13.02 6.46
C SER A 16 11.49 13.40 7.91
N LEU A 17 12.37 12.99 8.82
CA LEU A 17 12.55 13.38 10.23
C LEU A 17 12.47 14.92 10.39
N THR A 18 12.07 15.55 11.51
CA THR A 18 12.68 15.64 12.85
C THR A 18 11.66 16.31 13.83
N ASP A 19 11.76 16.29 15.16
CA ASP A 19 12.67 17.12 15.98
C ASP A 19 12.70 16.71 17.48
N SER A 20 13.75 17.17 18.14
CA SER A 20 14.34 16.70 19.40
C SER A 20 13.97 17.49 20.68
N ASN A 21 14.02 16.77 21.81
CA ASN A 21 14.59 17.16 23.14
C ASN A 21 13.65 17.73 24.24
N THR A 22 13.50 17.00 25.37
CA THR A 22 13.85 17.48 26.73
C THR A 22 13.82 16.34 27.77
N ASN A 23 14.79 16.39 28.68
CA ASN A 23 15.21 15.39 29.66
C ASN A 23 14.18 15.14 30.78
N VAL A 24 13.73 13.89 30.96
CA VAL A 24 13.04 13.45 32.18
C VAL A 24 13.49 12.03 32.58
N ASN A 25 14.44 11.93 33.51
CA ASN A 25 14.75 10.74 34.33
C ASN A 25 14.87 9.38 33.60
N TYR A 26 16.09 8.99 33.18
CA TYR A 26 16.38 7.78 32.38
C TYR A 26 15.79 6.46 32.91
N SER A 27 15.57 6.28 34.21
CA SER A 27 14.94 5.05 34.75
C SER A 27 13.42 5.01 34.56
N HIS A 28 12.73 6.15 34.70
CA HIS A 28 11.29 6.26 34.43
C HIS A 28 11.03 6.47 32.94
N ALA A 29 11.91 7.19 32.23
CA ALA A 29 11.89 7.34 30.79
C ALA A 29 12.10 6.01 30.07
N LEU A 30 13.03 5.12 30.45
CA LEU A 30 13.18 3.86 29.72
C LEU A 30 11.94 2.95 29.90
N LEU A 31 11.35 2.89 31.10
CA LEU A 31 10.11 2.16 31.32
C LEU A 31 8.91 2.78 30.59
N THR A 32 8.75 4.11 30.62
CA THR A 32 7.71 4.78 29.84
C THR A 32 7.99 4.67 28.34
N GLN A 33 9.23 4.71 27.87
CA GLN A 33 9.62 4.52 26.47
C GLN A 33 9.37 3.09 26.00
N ILE A 34 9.61 2.06 26.82
CA ILE A 34 9.28 0.67 26.49
C ILE A 34 7.75 0.49 26.45
N LEU A 35 7.00 1.02 27.43
CA LEU A 35 5.54 0.93 27.46
C LEU A 35 4.87 1.76 26.34
N ILE A 36 5.41 2.95 26.04
CA ILE A 36 5.00 3.77 24.88
C ILE A 36 5.40 3.05 23.59
N SER A 37 6.54 2.38 23.50
CA SER A 37 6.94 1.63 22.29
C SER A 37 6.09 0.38 22.08
N ILE A 38 5.71 -0.35 23.13
CA ILE A 38 4.79 -1.50 23.04
C ILE A 38 3.37 -1.00 22.68
N ASN A 39 2.88 0.06 23.32
CA ASN A 39 1.60 0.68 22.97
C ASN A 39 1.62 1.35 21.58
N MET A 40 2.75 1.94 21.17
CA MET A 40 2.93 2.54 19.85
C MET A 40 3.00 1.45 18.80
N GLN A 41 3.72 0.34 19.01
CA GLN A 41 3.68 -0.82 18.11
C GLN A 41 2.25 -1.36 17.95
N LEU A 42 1.44 -1.41 19.02
CA LEU A 42 0.02 -1.78 18.92
C LEU A 42 -0.83 -0.70 18.21
N PHE A 43 -0.43 0.58 18.24
CA PHE A 43 -1.16 1.71 17.66
C PHE A 43 -0.78 2.01 16.19
N VAL A 44 0.50 1.93 15.79
CA VAL A 44 0.93 2.05 14.38
C VAL A 44 0.42 0.89 13.52
N ASN A 45 0.24 -0.30 14.11
CA ASN A 45 -0.47 -1.40 13.45
C ASN A 45 -1.99 -1.16 13.31
N ARG A 46 -2.52 -0.03 13.83
CA ARG A 46 -3.91 0.39 13.73
C ARG A 46 -4.10 1.60 12.81
N ALA A 47 -3.29 1.71 11.76
CA ALA A 47 -3.58 2.63 10.66
C ALA A 47 -3.89 1.85 9.38
N PRO A 48 -5.15 1.87 8.95
CA PRO A 48 -5.39 2.25 7.57
C PRO A 48 -6.31 3.47 7.59
N GLY A 49 -5.76 4.61 8.02
CA GLY A 49 -6.38 5.92 7.84
C GLY A 49 -6.23 6.43 6.40
N TYR A 50 -6.37 5.56 5.40
CA TYR A 50 -6.42 5.96 4.00
C TYR A 50 -7.88 6.23 3.64
N LEU A 51 -8.16 7.40 3.08
CA LEU A 51 -9.51 7.78 2.67
C LEU A 51 -10.00 6.78 1.62
N ALA A 52 -11.04 6.00 1.96
CA ALA A 52 -11.62 5.02 1.05
C ALA A 52 -12.28 5.73 -0.15
N MET A 53 -11.83 5.41 -1.35
CA MET A 53 -12.40 5.92 -2.60
C MET A 53 -13.34 4.87 -3.19
N TYR A 54 -14.53 5.27 -3.63
CA TYR A 54 -15.40 4.38 -4.39
C TYR A 54 -14.84 4.14 -5.79
N VAL A 55 -14.54 2.87 -6.06
CA VAL A 55 -14.11 2.41 -7.39
C VAL A 55 -15.32 1.95 -8.19
N CYS A 56 -16.29 1.27 -7.56
CA CYS A 56 -17.51 0.80 -8.22
C CYS A 56 -18.76 1.39 -7.59
N VAL A 57 -19.27 2.48 -8.15
CA VAL A 57 -20.49 3.16 -7.67
C VAL A 57 -21.73 2.25 -7.76
N CYS A 58 -21.83 1.46 -8.82
CA CYS A 58 -22.91 0.50 -9.03
C CYS A 58 -23.13 -0.49 -7.88
N LYS A 59 -22.05 -0.86 -7.20
CA LYS A 59 -22.06 -1.88 -6.13
C LYS A 59 -21.55 -1.34 -4.80
N GLY A 60 -21.24 -0.03 -4.72
CA GLY A 60 -20.67 0.60 -3.53
C GLY A 60 -19.33 0.00 -3.09
N ILE A 61 -18.46 -0.38 -4.04
CA ILE A 61 -17.18 -1.04 -3.72
C ILE A 61 -16.06 0.00 -3.67
N THR A 62 -15.28 -0.03 -2.60
CA THR A 62 -14.14 0.87 -2.37
C THR A 62 -12.81 0.25 -2.83
N ASP A 63 -11.82 1.10 -3.02
CA ASP A 63 -10.44 0.71 -3.30
C ASP A 63 -9.84 -0.16 -2.17
N HIS A 64 -10.14 0.13 -0.91
CA HIS A 64 -9.71 -0.69 0.23
C HIS A 64 -10.24 -2.12 0.13
N GLN A 65 -11.54 -2.30 -0.15
CA GLN A 65 -12.13 -3.63 -0.32
C GLN A 65 -11.50 -4.39 -1.49
N ILE A 66 -11.15 -3.69 -2.57
CA ILE A 66 -10.45 -4.28 -3.71
C ILE A 66 -9.04 -4.73 -3.31
N LYS A 67 -8.27 -3.88 -2.61
CA LYS A 67 -6.93 -4.20 -2.12
C LYS A 67 -6.95 -5.38 -1.15
N ASP A 68 -7.87 -5.40 -0.19
CA ASP A 68 -8.06 -6.54 0.73
C ASP A 68 -8.32 -7.84 -0.03
N ALA A 69 -9.18 -7.81 -1.05
CA ALA A 69 -9.45 -8.98 -1.87
C ALA A 69 -8.24 -9.40 -2.72
N ILE A 70 -7.42 -8.45 -3.19
CA ILE A 70 -6.16 -8.76 -3.88
C ILE A 70 -5.19 -9.45 -2.92
N TYR A 71 -5.03 -8.95 -1.69
CA TYR A 71 -4.21 -9.59 -0.66
C TYR A 71 -4.73 -10.99 -0.28
N ALA A 72 -6.05 -11.20 -0.34
CA ALA A 72 -6.66 -12.52 -0.21
C ALA A 72 -6.50 -13.43 -1.46
N GLY A 73 -5.80 -12.98 -2.51
CA GLY A 73 -5.47 -13.77 -3.71
C GLY A 73 -6.36 -13.55 -4.93
N ALA A 74 -7.28 -12.56 -4.90
CA ALA A 74 -8.12 -12.19 -6.03
C ALA A 74 -7.36 -11.30 -7.05
N THR A 75 -6.30 -11.84 -7.65
CA THR A 75 -5.36 -11.12 -8.54
C THR A 75 -5.87 -10.84 -9.97
N THR A 76 -7.16 -10.99 -10.25
CA THR A 76 -7.73 -10.70 -11.57
C THR A 76 -9.10 -10.05 -11.41
N VAL A 77 -9.49 -9.20 -12.38
CA VAL A 77 -10.84 -8.60 -12.38
C VAL A 77 -11.95 -9.67 -12.34
N GLY A 78 -11.74 -10.82 -12.97
CA GLY A 78 -12.69 -11.94 -12.92
C GLY A 78 -12.84 -12.53 -11.51
N LYS A 79 -11.72 -12.70 -10.79
CA LYS A 79 -11.74 -13.14 -9.38
C LYS A 79 -12.38 -12.08 -8.48
N LEU A 80 -12.03 -10.80 -8.64
CA LEU A 80 -12.64 -9.70 -7.89
C LEU A 80 -14.13 -9.57 -8.17
N ARG A 81 -14.57 -9.78 -9.41
CA ARG A 81 -16.00 -9.79 -9.77
C ARG A 81 -16.75 -10.90 -9.04
N LYS A 82 -16.15 -12.09 -8.92
CA LYS A 82 -16.73 -13.20 -8.17
C LYS A 82 -16.75 -12.92 -6.66
N ALA A 83 -15.69 -12.32 -6.12
CA ALA A 83 -15.54 -12.09 -4.69
C ALA A 83 -16.39 -10.89 -4.18
N LEU A 84 -16.40 -9.78 -4.92
CA LEU A 84 -16.97 -8.50 -4.48
C LEU A 84 -18.13 -8.02 -5.37
N GLY A 85 -18.35 -8.62 -6.54
CA GLY A 85 -19.30 -8.12 -7.52
C GLY A 85 -18.82 -6.92 -8.34
N VAL A 86 -17.53 -6.56 -8.28
CA VAL A 86 -16.98 -5.42 -9.03
C VAL A 86 -17.17 -5.61 -10.54
N ALA A 87 -17.50 -4.53 -11.24
CA ALA A 87 -17.75 -4.53 -12.68
C ALA A 87 -18.81 -5.55 -13.16
N SER A 88 -19.77 -5.94 -12.30
CA SER A 88 -20.86 -6.86 -12.66
C SER A 88 -22.12 -6.18 -13.23
N GLN A 89 -22.22 -4.84 -13.14
CA GLN A 89 -23.34 -4.07 -13.69
C GLN A 89 -22.94 -3.31 -14.96
N CYS A 90 -22.51 -2.04 -14.85
CA CYS A 90 -22.21 -1.21 -16.03
C CYS A 90 -20.79 -1.39 -16.59
N GLY A 91 -19.89 -2.06 -15.85
CA GLY A 91 -18.51 -2.32 -16.26
C GLY A 91 -17.54 -1.12 -16.28
N LYS A 92 -18.00 0.13 -16.02
CA LYS A 92 -17.17 1.35 -16.15
C LYS A 92 -15.93 1.38 -15.24
N CYS A 93 -16.00 0.76 -14.07
CA CYS A 93 -14.88 0.69 -13.13
C CYS A 93 -13.79 -0.32 -13.51
N THR A 94 -13.96 -1.09 -14.60
CA THR A 94 -13.05 -2.19 -14.96
C THR A 94 -11.60 -1.74 -15.16
N CYS A 95 -11.38 -0.61 -15.83
CA CYS A 95 -10.04 -0.08 -16.08
C CYS A 95 -9.35 0.30 -14.76
N LEU A 96 -10.03 1.09 -13.92
CA LEU A 96 -9.53 1.48 -12.59
C LEU A 96 -9.29 0.28 -11.67
N THR A 97 -10.15 -0.74 -11.75
CA THR A 97 -9.97 -1.99 -10.98
C THR A 97 -8.72 -2.74 -11.42
N ARG A 98 -8.38 -2.71 -12.72
CA ARG A 98 -7.17 -3.33 -13.25
C ARG A 98 -5.91 -2.57 -12.81
N GLU A 99 -5.95 -1.25 -12.91
CA GLU A 99 -4.88 -0.38 -12.42
C GLU A 99 -4.56 -0.66 -10.96
N LEU A 100 -5.58 -0.79 -10.09
CA LEU A 100 -5.38 -1.18 -8.70
C LEU A 100 -4.72 -2.56 -8.53
N ILE A 101 -5.00 -3.53 -9.40
CA ILE A 101 -4.31 -4.83 -9.36
C ILE A 101 -2.82 -4.64 -9.68
N ASP A 102 -2.52 -3.88 -10.73
CA ASP A 102 -1.15 -3.65 -11.20
C ASP A 102 -0.33 -2.82 -10.20
N GLU A 103 -0.98 -1.90 -9.47
CA GLU A 103 -0.36 -1.12 -8.38
C GLU A 103 -0.15 -1.95 -7.11
N THR A 104 -1.08 -2.85 -6.78
CA THR A 104 -1.05 -3.62 -5.53
C THR A 104 -0.08 -4.81 -5.62
N LEU A 105 0.05 -5.41 -6.80
CA LEU A 105 0.99 -6.49 -7.03
C LEU A 105 2.34 -5.88 -7.42
N PRO A 106 3.41 -6.09 -6.64
CA PRO A 106 4.74 -5.65 -7.06
C PRO A 106 5.03 -6.29 -8.42
N GLN A 107 5.31 -5.46 -9.43
CA GLN A 107 5.98 -5.93 -10.62
C GLN A 107 7.26 -6.59 -10.12
N ALA A 108 7.48 -7.87 -10.47
CA ALA A 108 8.72 -8.53 -10.13
C ALA A 108 9.87 -7.70 -10.73
N GLU A 109 10.47 -6.85 -9.90
CA GLU A 109 11.64 -6.08 -10.27
C GLU A 109 12.71 -7.11 -10.61
N TYR A 110 13.25 -7.01 -11.83
CA TYR A 110 14.38 -7.81 -12.25
C TYR A 110 15.50 -7.59 -11.23
N VAL A 111 15.82 -8.62 -10.44
CA VAL A 111 17.10 -8.69 -9.76
C VAL A 111 18.15 -8.83 -10.85
N GLU A 112 18.71 -7.71 -11.30
CA GLU A 112 19.98 -7.70 -12.03
C GLU A 112 21.01 -8.30 -11.06
N ALA A 113 21.29 -9.59 -11.22
CA ALA A 113 22.33 -10.26 -10.48
C ALA A 113 23.67 -9.64 -10.89
N GLN A 114 24.11 -8.61 -10.16
CA GLN A 114 25.48 -8.11 -10.30
C GLN A 114 26.44 -9.26 -9.97
N PRO A 115 27.32 -9.66 -10.89
CA PRO A 115 28.25 -10.76 -10.65
C PRO A 115 29.25 -10.35 -9.57
N LEU A 116 29.34 -11.18 -8.52
CA LEU A 116 30.37 -11.11 -7.49
C LEU A 116 31.77 -11.18 -8.13
N HIS A 117 32.44 -10.04 -8.23
CA HIS A 117 33.82 -9.94 -8.66
C HIS A 117 34.64 -9.19 -7.60
N TYR A 118 34.90 -9.84 -6.46
CA TYR A 118 36.10 -9.50 -5.70
C TYR A 118 36.94 -10.76 -5.56
N ALA A 119 38.02 -10.76 -6.34
CA ALA A 119 38.96 -11.84 -6.47
C ALA A 119 39.81 -12.00 -5.20
N VAL A 120 40.17 -13.25 -4.96
CA VAL A 120 41.34 -13.72 -4.21
C VAL A 120 42.61 -13.33 -4.98
N ALA A 121 43.53 -12.63 -4.32
CA ALA A 121 44.98 -12.88 -4.23
C ALA A 121 45.65 -11.70 -3.53
#